data_AF-A0A349NAP2-F1
#
_entry.id   AF-A0A349NAP2-F1
#
_cell.length_a   1.000
_cell.length_b   1.000
_cell.length_c   1.000
_cell.angle_alpha   90.00
_cell.angle_beta   90.00
_cell.angle_gamma   90.00
#
_symmetry.space_group_name_H-M   'P 1'
#
loop_
_entity.id
_entity.type
_entity.pdbx_description
1 polymer ?
#
loop_
_entity_poly.entity_id
_entity_poly.type
_entity_poly.pdbx_seq_one_letter_code
_entity_poly.pdbx_strand_id
1 'polypeptide(L)'
;MQKKIARRAFAPNQMTEGPSPFHIARFITRCFFKLAIFLEVAGSALGDDYERLESATKRWLDLEQRIAEEHNAWKSQRKVLSQSVKVLEASIGELTEVLDNLKVSAEMRSSEFAKNEHTYEDQEVARAYYAGKLDEFTELFLRFRAFVPDYLEEEMNTAQEKLEMADPIALGARAQILIAAFTRVEEFNRSVTMDYVSRELADGRDVMVSVLYWGLARAYAVDPQGTIAWELKPGLEGWVWHDRPEYIQQIHELVQIHGQTRPPSIQSVPGKVFHELGGEK
;
A
#
# COMPACT_ATOMS: atom_id res chain seq x y z
N MET A 1 -32.37 -53.73 -124.29
CA MET A 1 -33.27 -53.53 -125.46
C MET A 1 -34.46 -52.72 -124.97
N GLN A 2 -34.67 -51.49 -125.45
CA GLN A 2 -35.41 -51.12 -126.68
C GLN A 2 -36.93 -51.43 -126.66
N LYS A 3 -37.71 -50.35 -126.56
CA LYS A 3 -38.98 -50.04 -127.27
C LYS A 3 -39.98 -51.18 -127.56
N LYS A 4 -41.24 -50.96 -127.16
CA LYS A 4 -42.25 -50.44 -128.11
C LYS A 4 -43.49 -49.83 -127.45
N ILE A 5 -44.16 -48.97 -128.21
CA ILE A 5 -45.47 -48.37 -127.91
C ILE A 5 -46.54 -49.13 -128.72
N ALA A 6 -47.74 -49.29 -128.16
CA ALA A 6 -48.94 -49.74 -128.89
C ALA A 6 -50.08 -48.70 -128.73
N ARG A 7 -51.08 -48.72 -129.62
CA ARG A 7 -52.12 -47.68 -129.76
C ARG A 7 -53.51 -48.28 -129.96
N ARG A 8 -54.53 -47.54 -129.47
CA ARG A 8 -55.94 -47.45 -129.96
C ARG A 8 -56.77 -48.74 -130.07
N ALA A 9 -57.94 -48.76 -129.41
CA ALA A 9 -59.26 -48.92 -130.04
C ALA A 9 -60.40 -48.65 -129.02
N PHE A 10 -61.66 -48.69 -129.47
CA PHE A 10 -62.59 -47.56 -129.36
C PHE A 10 -64.07 -48.02 -129.47
N ALA A 11 -64.99 -47.38 -128.73
CA ALA A 11 -66.47 -47.55 -128.77
C ALA A 11 -67.03 -48.92 -128.26
N PRO A 12 -68.35 -49.07 -127.97
CA PRO A 12 -69.47 -48.13 -128.18
C PRO A 12 -70.46 -47.86 -127.00
N ASN A 13 -70.82 -46.58 -126.86
CA ASN A 13 -72.18 -45.97 -126.84
C ASN A 13 -73.44 -46.72 -126.35
N GLN A 14 -74.17 -46.14 -125.38
CA GLN A 14 -75.60 -45.71 -125.34
C GLN A 14 -75.78 -44.89 -124.02
N MET A 15 -76.44 -43.72 -123.87
CA MET A 15 -77.83 -43.28 -124.17
C MET A 15 -78.91 -44.05 -123.38
N THR A 16 -79.87 -43.45 -122.65
CA THR A 16 -80.29 -42.04 -122.39
C THR A 16 -80.41 -41.81 -120.84
N GLU A 17 -81.02 -40.80 -120.17
CA GLU A 17 -81.91 -39.63 -120.44
C GLU A 17 -81.55 -38.41 -119.52
N GLY A 18 -82.40 -37.37 -119.49
CA GLY A 18 -82.48 -36.27 -118.49
C GLY A 18 -83.66 -35.32 -118.85
N PRO A 19 -83.89 -34.17 -118.16
CA PRO A 19 -83.21 -33.61 -116.98
C PRO A 19 -84.17 -32.93 -115.94
N SER A 20 -83.63 -31.97 -115.15
CA SER A 20 -84.29 -30.80 -114.50
C SER A 20 -84.44 -30.85 -112.94
N PRO A 21 -84.66 -29.71 -112.23
CA PRO A 21 -83.53 -28.97 -111.64
C PRO A 21 -83.71 -28.54 -110.14
N PHE A 22 -82.88 -27.57 -109.69
CA PHE A 22 -82.85 -26.88 -108.37
C PHE A 22 -81.78 -27.28 -107.32
N HIS A 23 -80.50 -27.39 -107.73
CA HIS A 23 -79.35 -27.34 -106.83
C HIS A 23 -78.67 -25.95 -106.81
N ILE A 24 -79.18 -25.00 -105.99
CA ILE A 24 -78.54 -23.67 -105.82
C ILE A 24 -78.35 -23.27 -104.33
N ALA A 25 -79.33 -23.56 -103.46
CA ALA A 25 -79.36 -23.01 -102.10
C ALA A 25 -78.29 -23.53 -101.09
N ARG A 26 -77.52 -24.58 -101.41
CA ARG A 26 -76.72 -25.34 -100.42
C ARG A 26 -75.22 -24.98 -100.35
N PHE A 27 -74.75 -24.00 -101.11
CA PHE A 27 -73.31 -23.68 -101.20
C PHE A 27 -72.83 -22.54 -100.27
N ILE A 28 -73.68 -21.54 -100.00
CA ILE A 28 -73.30 -20.30 -99.29
C ILE A 28 -72.88 -20.56 -97.83
N THR A 29 -73.52 -21.53 -97.16
CA THR A 29 -73.33 -21.79 -95.71
C THR A 29 -71.93 -22.33 -95.34
N ARG A 30 -71.14 -22.84 -96.30
CA ARG A 30 -69.85 -23.50 -95.98
C ARG A 30 -68.64 -22.57 -95.96
N CYS A 31 -68.76 -21.33 -96.46
CA CYS A 31 -67.65 -20.37 -96.45
C CYS A 31 -67.49 -19.67 -95.08
N PHE A 32 -68.59 -19.26 -94.44
CA PHE A 32 -68.56 -18.58 -93.14
C PHE A 32 -67.88 -19.42 -92.04
N PHE A 33 -68.09 -20.74 -92.03
CA PHE A 33 -67.55 -21.62 -91.00
C PHE A 33 -66.02 -21.81 -91.07
N LYS A 34 -65.37 -21.48 -92.20
CA LYS A 34 -63.90 -21.56 -92.32
C LYS A 34 -63.16 -20.27 -91.95
N LEU A 35 -63.84 -19.13 -91.89
CA LEU A 35 -63.21 -17.86 -91.52
C LEU A 35 -63.08 -17.71 -89.99
N ALA A 36 -64.08 -18.17 -89.23
CA ALA A 36 -64.07 -18.11 -87.76
C ALA A 36 -62.89 -18.89 -87.14
N ILE A 37 -62.71 -20.15 -87.56
CA ILE A 37 -61.69 -21.06 -87.01
C ILE A 37 -60.25 -20.58 -87.27
N PHE A 38 -60.03 -19.73 -88.28
CA PHE A 38 -58.71 -19.15 -88.54
C PHE A 38 -58.46 -17.81 -87.80
N LEU A 39 -59.51 -17.22 -87.20
CA LEU A 39 -59.40 -15.97 -86.45
C LEU A 39 -59.19 -16.22 -84.94
N GLU A 40 -59.71 -17.31 -84.39
CA GLU A 40 -59.47 -17.69 -82.98
C GLU A 40 -58.00 -18.08 -82.71
N VAL A 41 -57.38 -18.85 -83.62
CA VAL A 41 -56.00 -19.36 -83.43
C VAL A 41 -54.94 -18.25 -83.44
N ALA A 42 -55.20 -17.14 -84.14
CA ALA A 42 -54.29 -16.00 -84.19
C ALA A 42 -54.21 -15.23 -82.86
N GLY A 43 -55.25 -15.29 -82.02
CA GLY A 43 -55.27 -14.64 -80.71
C GLY A 43 -54.38 -15.34 -79.67
N SER A 44 -54.24 -16.66 -79.76
CA SER A 44 -53.52 -17.45 -78.74
C SER A 44 -52.00 -17.22 -78.75
N ALA A 45 -51.38 -17.10 -79.93
CA ALA A 45 -49.93 -16.97 -80.04
C ALA A 45 -49.40 -15.62 -79.51
N LEU A 46 -50.14 -14.53 -79.75
CA LEU A 46 -49.80 -13.21 -79.23
C LEU A 46 -50.03 -13.09 -77.72
N GLY A 47 -50.87 -13.96 -77.14
CA GLY A 47 -51.05 -14.07 -75.69
C GLY A 47 -49.83 -14.69 -74.99
N ASP A 48 -49.34 -15.83 -75.49
CA ASP A 48 -48.20 -16.55 -74.91
C ASP A 48 -46.92 -15.69 -74.90
N ASP A 49 -46.59 -14.99 -76.00
CA ASP A 49 -45.43 -14.08 -76.01
C ASP A 49 -45.61 -12.83 -75.12
N TYR A 50 -46.85 -12.37 -74.90
CA TYR A 50 -47.14 -11.28 -73.94
C TYR A 50 -46.99 -11.77 -72.49
N GLU A 51 -47.56 -12.92 -72.14
CA GLU A 51 -47.40 -13.54 -70.81
C GLU A 51 -45.94 -13.87 -70.51
N ARG A 52 -45.17 -14.32 -71.50
CA ARG A 52 -43.71 -14.52 -71.37
C ARG A 52 -42.99 -13.22 -71.07
N LEU A 53 -43.27 -12.15 -71.82
CA LEU A 53 -42.68 -10.83 -71.57
C LEU A 53 -43.05 -10.29 -70.19
N GLU A 54 -44.30 -10.44 -69.76
CA GLU A 54 -44.76 -10.06 -68.42
C GLU A 54 -44.09 -10.91 -67.32
N SER A 55 -43.89 -12.22 -67.55
CA SER A 55 -43.18 -13.10 -66.63
C SER A 55 -41.69 -12.75 -66.52
N ALA A 56 -41.07 -12.30 -67.63
CA ALA A 56 -39.68 -11.89 -67.68
C ALA A 56 -39.46 -10.55 -66.98
N THR A 57 -40.35 -9.56 -67.17
CA THR A 57 -40.28 -8.28 -66.46
C THR A 57 -40.60 -8.45 -64.96
N LYS A 58 -41.55 -9.31 -64.58
CA LYS A 58 -41.79 -9.68 -63.16
C LYS A 58 -40.56 -10.33 -62.51
N ARG A 59 -39.88 -11.27 -63.20
CA ARG A 59 -38.63 -11.89 -62.70
C ARG A 59 -37.47 -10.91 -62.63
N TRP A 60 -37.34 -10.02 -63.61
CA TRP A 60 -36.32 -8.97 -63.56
C TRP A 60 -36.57 -7.98 -62.43
N LEU A 61 -37.83 -7.60 -62.18
CA LEU A 61 -38.21 -6.73 -61.06
C LEU A 61 -37.97 -7.40 -59.69
N ASP A 62 -38.28 -8.70 -59.54
CA ASP A 62 -37.96 -9.48 -58.33
C ASP A 62 -36.44 -9.61 -58.12
N LEU A 63 -35.65 -9.81 -59.19
CA LEU A 63 -34.18 -9.81 -59.11
C LEU A 63 -33.61 -8.44 -58.75
N GLU A 64 -34.07 -7.36 -59.38
CA GLU A 64 -33.63 -5.99 -59.08
C GLU A 64 -34.02 -5.59 -57.64
N GLN A 65 -35.21 -6.00 -57.17
CA GLN A 65 -35.62 -5.84 -55.78
C GLN A 65 -34.71 -6.61 -54.83
N ARG A 66 -34.41 -7.90 -55.11
CA ARG A 66 -33.46 -8.70 -54.29
C ARG A 66 -32.07 -8.08 -54.26
N ILE A 67 -31.55 -7.62 -55.40
CA ILE A 67 -30.26 -6.95 -55.49
C ILE A 67 -30.27 -5.65 -54.66
N ALA A 68 -31.35 -4.88 -54.70
CA ALA A 68 -31.51 -3.68 -53.87
C ALA A 68 -31.61 -4.02 -52.38
N GLU A 69 -32.35 -5.07 -52.00
CA GLU A 69 -32.46 -5.56 -50.63
C GLU A 69 -31.11 -6.06 -50.09
N GLU A 70 -30.41 -6.93 -50.82
CA GLU A 70 -29.09 -7.45 -50.48
C GLU A 70 -28.03 -6.34 -50.40
N HIS A 71 -28.02 -5.41 -51.36
CA HIS A 71 -27.10 -4.26 -51.34
C HIS A 71 -27.36 -3.35 -50.14
N ASN A 72 -28.63 -3.10 -49.79
CA ASN A 72 -28.98 -2.30 -48.60
C ASN A 72 -28.67 -3.05 -47.29
N ALA A 73 -28.89 -4.37 -47.23
CA ALA A 73 -28.52 -5.21 -46.11
C ALA A 73 -27.00 -5.23 -45.91
N TRP A 74 -26.22 -5.46 -46.97
CA TRP A 74 -24.75 -5.41 -46.94
C TRP A 74 -24.23 -4.04 -46.53
N LYS A 75 -24.80 -2.95 -47.08
CA LYS A 75 -24.46 -1.56 -46.70
C LYS A 75 -24.74 -1.31 -45.21
N SER A 76 -25.80 -1.89 -44.65
CA SER A 76 -26.13 -1.83 -43.22
C SER A 76 -25.16 -2.66 -42.38
N GLN A 77 -24.94 -3.94 -42.71
CA GLN A 77 -24.01 -4.84 -42.03
C GLN A 77 -22.59 -4.28 -42.00
N ARG A 78 -22.09 -3.76 -43.14
CA ARG A 78 -20.78 -3.10 -43.23
C ARG A 78 -20.69 -1.86 -42.35
N LYS A 79 -21.78 -1.10 -42.17
CA LYS A 79 -21.84 0.02 -41.23
C LYS A 79 -21.75 -0.46 -39.79
N VAL A 80 -22.53 -1.48 -39.41
CA VAL A 80 -22.49 -2.09 -38.06
C VAL A 80 -21.08 -2.63 -37.75
N LEU A 81 -20.47 -3.37 -38.67
CA LEU A 81 -19.13 -3.92 -38.50
C LEU A 81 -18.06 -2.82 -38.41
N SER A 82 -18.18 -1.74 -39.18
CA SER A 82 -17.29 -0.58 -39.06
C SER A 82 -17.48 0.17 -37.72
N GLN A 83 -18.69 0.16 -37.15
CA GLN A 83 -18.93 0.70 -35.81
C GLN A 83 -18.34 -0.20 -34.72
N SER A 84 -18.48 -1.54 -34.82
CA SER A 84 -17.89 -2.46 -33.84
C SER A 84 -16.36 -2.47 -33.87
N VAL A 85 -15.74 -2.36 -35.05
CA VAL A 85 -14.28 -2.20 -35.18
C VAL A 85 -13.81 -0.96 -34.43
N LYS A 86 -14.46 0.20 -34.62
CA LYS A 86 -14.11 1.44 -33.90
C LYS A 86 -14.27 1.35 -32.38
N VAL A 87 -15.27 0.61 -31.90
CA VAL A 87 -15.43 0.36 -30.46
C VAL A 87 -14.31 -0.53 -29.93
N LEU A 88 -13.94 -1.60 -30.66
CA LEU A 88 -12.83 -2.48 -30.28
C LEU A 88 -11.47 -1.74 -30.33
N GLU A 89 -11.23 -0.90 -31.33
CA GLU A 89 -10.04 -0.04 -31.41
C GLU A 89 -9.95 0.91 -30.21
N ALA A 90 -11.06 1.54 -29.81
CA ALA A 90 -11.12 2.39 -28.62
C ALA A 90 -10.86 1.60 -27.33
N SER A 91 -11.49 0.44 -27.13
CA SER A 91 -11.26 -0.42 -25.97
C SER A 91 -9.85 -1.01 -25.91
N ILE A 92 -9.20 -1.27 -27.05
CA ILE A 92 -7.78 -1.65 -27.09
C ILE A 92 -6.89 -0.49 -26.64
N GLY A 93 -7.21 0.75 -27.04
CA GLY A 93 -6.52 1.94 -26.55
C GLY A 93 -6.66 2.11 -25.03
N GLU A 94 -7.89 2.08 -24.53
CA GLU A 94 -8.23 2.17 -23.10
C GLU A 94 -7.53 1.08 -22.27
N LEU A 95 -7.57 -0.19 -22.70
CA LEU A 95 -6.89 -1.30 -22.03
C LEU A 95 -5.35 -1.16 -22.07
N THR A 96 -4.80 -0.54 -23.12
CA THR A 96 -3.36 -0.27 -23.22
C THR A 96 -2.94 0.85 -22.26
N GLU A 97 -3.73 1.92 -22.17
CA GLU A 97 -3.52 3.02 -21.21
C GLU A 97 -3.66 2.54 -19.76
N VAL A 98 -4.67 1.72 -19.45
CA VAL A 98 -4.82 1.08 -18.13
C VAL A 98 -3.64 0.16 -17.82
N LEU A 99 -3.16 -0.63 -18.78
CA LEU A 99 -2.00 -1.50 -18.59
C LEU A 99 -0.71 -0.71 -18.32
N ASP A 100 -0.50 0.42 -18.99
CA ASP A 100 0.70 1.24 -18.79
C ASP A 100 0.66 1.99 -17.45
N ASN A 101 -0.47 2.60 -17.10
CA ASN A 101 -0.70 3.16 -15.77
C ASN A 101 -0.51 2.11 -14.65
N LEU A 102 -0.98 0.87 -14.85
CA LEU A 102 -0.76 -0.23 -13.90
C LEU A 102 0.74 -0.60 -13.77
N LYS A 103 1.50 -0.65 -14.86
CA LYS A 103 2.96 -0.87 -14.81
C LYS A 103 3.66 0.23 -14.03
N VAL A 104 3.41 1.51 -14.36
CA VAL A 104 4.00 2.65 -13.66
C VAL A 104 3.64 2.62 -12.16
N SER A 105 2.39 2.26 -11.82
CA SER A 105 1.99 2.07 -10.42
C SER A 105 2.73 0.93 -9.70
N ALA A 106 3.13 -0.13 -10.42
CA ALA A 106 3.84 -1.27 -9.87
C ALA A 106 5.33 -0.98 -9.71
N GLU A 107 5.94 -0.31 -10.69
CA GLU A 107 7.32 0.19 -10.66
C GLU A 107 7.54 1.14 -9.47
N MET A 108 6.65 2.14 -9.31
CA MET A 108 6.72 3.10 -8.20
C MET A 108 6.62 2.39 -6.84
N ARG A 109 5.60 1.54 -6.64
CA ARG A 109 5.43 0.76 -5.40
C ARG A 109 6.61 -0.16 -5.12
N SER A 110 7.17 -0.82 -6.15
CA SER A 110 8.38 -1.64 -6.00
C SER A 110 9.56 -0.81 -5.50
N SER A 111 9.74 0.40 -6.04
CA SER A 111 10.77 1.34 -5.58
C SER A 111 10.53 1.86 -4.15
N GLU A 112 9.27 1.99 -3.74
CA GLU A 112 8.89 2.39 -2.38
C GLU A 112 9.14 1.26 -1.37
N PHE A 113 8.77 0.01 -1.71
CA PHE A 113 9.10 -1.16 -0.90
C PHE A 113 10.62 -1.31 -0.73
N ALA A 114 11.41 -1.19 -1.80
CA ALA A 114 12.87 -1.28 -1.70
C ALA A 114 13.50 -0.17 -0.83
N LYS A 115 12.99 1.06 -0.91
CA LYS A 115 13.44 2.16 -0.03
C LYS A 115 13.04 1.92 1.43
N ASN A 116 11.82 1.44 1.66
CA ASN A 116 11.33 1.14 3.00
C ASN A 116 12.13 -0.01 3.63
N GLU A 117 12.44 -1.07 2.88
CA GLU A 117 13.23 -2.21 3.35
C GLU A 117 14.62 -1.76 3.83
N HIS A 118 15.38 -1.03 3.00
CA HIS A 118 16.67 -0.46 3.42
C HIS A 118 16.54 0.50 4.61
N THR A 119 15.43 1.26 4.67
CA THR A 119 15.16 2.14 5.82
C THR A 119 14.89 1.32 7.10
N TYR A 120 14.27 0.15 7.01
CA TYR A 120 14.11 -0.77 8.14
C TYR A 120 15.42 -1.46 8.53
N GLU A 121 16.24 -1.89 7.56
CA GLU A 121 17.58 -2.44 7.81
C GLU A 121 18.46 -1.44 8.57
N ASP A 122 18.59 -0.21 8.07
CA ASP A 122 19.36 0.87 8.72
C ASP A 122 18.80 1.22 10.11
N GLN A 123 17.47 1.28 10.25
CA GLN A 123 16.83 1.57 11.54
C GLN A 123 17.05 0.47 12.57
N GLU A 124 16.96 -0.81 12.21
CA GLU A 124 17.14 -1.92 13.17
C GLU A 124 18.62 -2.06 13.57
N VAL A 125 19.57 -1.83 12.65
CA VAL A 125 21.00 -1.73 12.98
C VAL A 125 21.27 -0.58 13.96
N ALA A 126 20.73 0.61 13.71
CA ALA A 126 20.85 1.75 14.61
C ALA A 126 20.18 1.47 15.97
N ARG A 127 18.99 0.87 15.97
CA ARG A 127 18.23 0.51 17.17
C ARG A 127 18.95 -0.53 18.02
N ALA A 128 19.55 -1.56 17.42
CA ALA A 128 20.37 -2.54 18.13
C ALA A 128 21.62 -1.90 18.75
N TYR A 129 22.29 -0.97 18.04
CA TYR A 129 23.42 -0.21 18.58
C TYR A 129 23.01 0.66 19.79
N TYR A 130 21.91 1.40 19.69
CA TYR A 130 21.42 2.22 20.80
C TYR A 130 20.89 1.38 21.97
N ALA A 131 20.29 0.22 21.73
CA ALA A 131 19.88 -0.70 22.79
C ALA A 131 21.09 -1.19 23.60
N GLY A 132 22.13 -1.73 22.95
CA GLY A 132 23.34 -2.19 23.63
C GLY A 132 24.05 -1.07 24.41
N LYS A 133 24.10 0.15 23.85
CA LYS A 133 24.63 1.32 24.57
C LYS A 133 23.78 1.71 25.78
N LEU A 134 22.46 1.54 25.72
CA LEU A 134 21.57 1.82 26.83
C LEU A 134 21.67 0.77 27.95
N ASP A 135 21.99 -0.46 27.59
CA ASP A 135 22.29 -1.55 28.53
C ASP A 135 23.66 -1.33 29.20
N GLU A 136 24.69 -0.87 28.48
CA GLU A 136 25.96 -0.39 29.06
C GLU A 136 25.73 0.75 30.09
N PHE A 137 24.87 1.72 29.77
CA PHE A 137 24.52 2.78 30.73
C PHE A 137 23.66 2.27 31.90
N THR A 138 22.87 1.22 31.71
CA THR A 138 22.10 0.56 32.78
C THR A 138 23.05 -0.14 33.76
N GLU A 139 24.05 -0.88 33.27
CA GLU A 139 25.10 -1.45 34.12
C GLU A 139 25.89 -0.36 34.87
N LEU A 140 26.26 0.73 34.18
CA LEU A 140 26.98 1.84 34.81
C LEU A 140 26.15 2.49 35.92
N PHE A 141 24.85 2.69 35.70
CA PHE A 141 23.92 3.20 36.71
C PHE A 141 23.84 2.29 37.94
N LEU A 142 23.66 0.97 37.74
CA LEU A 142 23.62 0.00 38.84
C LEU A 142 24.91 -0.04 39.66
N ARG A 143 26.07 0.07 39.00
CA ARG A 143 27.38 0.20 39.68
C ARG A 143 27.51 1.53 40.41
N PHE A 144 27.02 2.62 39.82
CA PHE A 144 27.10 3.97 40.40
C PHE A 144 26.24 4.10 41.66
N ARG A 145 25.10 3.40 41.73
CA ARG A 145 24.17 3.39 42.87
C ARG A 145 24.86 3.15 44.23
N ALA A 146 25.90 2.31 44.26
CA ALA A 146 26.64 1.99 45.50
C ALA A 146 27.49 3.17 46.06
N PHE A 147 27.74 4.21 45.27
CA PHE A 147 28.46 5.42 45.70
C PHE A 147 27.49 6.57 46.08
N VAL A 148 26.20 6.39 45.87
CA VAL A 148 25.15 7.38 46.17
C VAL A 148 24.83 7.35 47.68
N PRO A 149 24.63 8.51 48.36
CA PRO A 149 24.20 8.53 49.75
C PRO A 149 22.76 8.05 49.95
N ASP A 150 22.49 7.55 51.15
CA ASP A 150 21.21 7.07 51.68
C ASP A 150 20.05 8.03 51.32
N TYR A 151 20.25 9.35 51.46
CA TYR A 151 19.30 10.43 51.11
C TYR A 151 18.76 10.37 49.66
N LEU A 152 19.55 9.86 48.72
CA LEU A 152 19.17 9.69 47.31
C LEU A 152 18.80 8.23 46.96
N GLU A 153 18.97 7.27 47.88
CA GLU A 153 18.77 5.85 47.57
C GLU A 153 17.31 5.56 47.18
N GLU A 154 16.34 6.16 47.88
CA GLU A 154 14.90 6.02 47.54
C GLU A 154 14.58 6.56 46.13
N GLU A 155 15.15 7.69 45.74
CA GLU A 155 14.98 8.24 44.38
C GLU A 155 15.66 7.36 43.31
N MET A 156 16.83 6.79 43.60
CA MET A 156 17.54 5.88 42.68
C MET A 156 16.84 4.52 42.56
N ASN A 157 16.33 3.97 43.66
CA ASN A 157 15.53 2.74 43.66
C ASN A 157 14.21 2.97 42.89
N THR A 158 13.54 4.11 43.09
CA THR A 158 12.38 4.53 42.29
C THR A 158 12.71 4.66 40.79
N ALA A 159 13.91 5.10 40.43
CA ALA A 159 14.36 5.16 39.04
C ALA A 159 14.66 3.77 38.46
N GLN A 160 15.22 2.86 39.26
CA GLN A 160 15.44 1.45 38.89
C GLN A 160 14.11 0.71 38.65
N GLU A 161 13.14 0.81 39.57
CA GLU A 161 11.81 0.21 39.41
C GLU A 161 11.14 0.67 38.10
N LYS A 162 11.23 1.97 37.79
CA LYS A 162 10.71 2.52 36.52
C LYS A 162 11.45 1.99 35.29
N LEU A 163 12.75 1.70 35.41
CA LEU A 163 13.57 1.13 34.33
C LEU A 163 13.28 -0.36 34.11
N GLU A 164 12.97 -1.11 35.18
CA GLU A 164 12.54 -2.51 35.13
C GLU A 164 11.09 -2.67 34.62
N MET A 165 10.21 -1.71 34.94
CA MET A 165 8.84 -1.65 34.41
C MET A 165 8.75 -1.05 32.99
N ALA A 166 9.82 -0.46 32.46
CA ALA A 166 9.83 0.13 31.13
C ALA A 166 9.92 -0.95 30.04
N ASP A 167 9.13 -0.79 28.97
CA ASP A 167 9.17 -1.67 27.80
C ASP A 167 10.60 -1.67 27.19
N PRO A 168 11.27 -2.83 27.07
CA PRO A 168 12.58 -2.94 26.43
C PRO A 168 12.63 -2.40 24.99
N ILE A 169 11.49 -2.42 24.27
CA ILE A 169 11.37 -1.86 22.91
C ILE A 169 11.43 -0.33 22.93
N ALA A 170 10.95 0.31 24.00
CA ALA A 170 10.80 1.76 24.14
C ALA A 170 12.10 2.45 24.61
N LEU A 171 13.17 2.32 23.82
CA LEU A 171 14.51 2.86 24.14
C LEU A 171 14.51 4.33 24.60
N GLY A 172 13.65 5.18 23.99
CA GLY A 172 13.53 6.59 24.38
C GLY A 172 13.05 6.79 25.82
N ALA A 173 12.12 5.96 26.31
CA ALA A 173 11.62 6.03 27.68
C ALA A 173 12.69 5.55 28.68
N ARG A 174 13.36 4.42 28.39
CA ARG A 174 14.50 3.90 29.17
C ARG A 174 15.62 4.96 29.28
N ALA A 175 15.96 5.63 28.18
CA ALA A 175 16.95 6.71 28.17
C ALA A 175 16.51 7.93 28.98
N GLN A 176 15.23 8.31 28.91
CA GLN A 176 14.69 9.45 29.66
C GLN A 176 14.72 9.21 31.18
N ILE A 177 14.48 7.97 31.62
CA ILE A 177 14.61 7.55 33.04
C ILE A 177 16.08 7.67 33.50
N LEU A 178 17.03 7.11 32.74
CA LEU A 178 18.46 7.19 33.07
C LEU A 178 18.98 8.63 33.09
N ILE A 179 18.59 9.46 32.10
CA ILE A 179 18.94 10.89 32.06
C ILE A 179 18.38 11.63 33.28
N ALA A 180 17.14 11.35 33.69
CA ALA A 180 16.57 11.96 34.90
C ALA A 180 17.35 11.57 36.16
N ALA A 181 17.71 10.30 36.31
CA ALA A 181 18.48 9.81 37.45
C ALA A 181 19.90 10.41 37.51
N PHE A 182 20.64 10.43 36.39
CA PHE A 182 21.96 11.07 36.32
C PHE A 182 21.89 12.61 36.49
N THR A 183 20.80 13.25 36.05
CA THR A 183 20.57 14.68 36.32
C THR A 183 20.44 14.94 37.82
N ARG A 184 19.69 14.08 38.52
CA ARG A 184 19.50 14.15 39.99
C ARG A 184 20.80 14.00 40.76
N VAL A 185 21.62 13.03 40.35
CA VAL A 185 22.97 12.78 40.85
C VAL A 185 23.86 14.02 40.69
N GLU A 186 23.80 14.70 39.55
CA GLU A 186 24.59 15.92 39.30
C GLU A 186 24.05 17.17 40.00
N GLU A 187 22.73 17.30 40.20
CA GLU A 187 22.13 18.35 41.04
C GLU A 187 22.67 18.29 42.48
N PHE A 188 22.73 17.08 43.05
CA PHE A 188 23.32 16.83 44.36
C PHE A 188 24.84 17.05 44.35
N ASN A 189 25.55 16.52 43.35
CA ASN A 189 27.01 16.64 43.25
C ASN A 189 27.49 18.10 43.15
N ARG A 190 26.69 18.99 42.55
CA ARG A 190 26.96 20.43 42.43
C ARG A 190 26.60 21.27 43.66
N SER A 191 26.01 20.67 44.69
CA SER A 191 25.52 21.37 45.88
C SER A 191 26.16 20.85 47.17
N VAL A 192 26.00 21.63 48.26
CA VAL A 192 26.42 21.24 49.61
C VAL A 192 25.15 21.04 50.43
N THR A 193 24.83 19.78 50.71
CA THR A 193 23.53 19.33 51.23
C THR A 193 23.69 18.87 52.68
N MET A 194 22.75 19.26 53.55
CA MET A 194 22.74 18.84 54.95
C MET A 194 21.54 17.92 55.20
N ASP A 195 21.79 16.83 55.92
CA ASP A 195 20.79 15.82 56.31
C ASP A 195 21.00 15.37 57.77
N TYR A 196 20.04 14.63 58.33
CA TYR A 196 20.01 14.20 59.73
C TYR A 196 19.83 12.70 59.84
N VAL A 197 20.92 11.98 60.10
CA VAL A 197 20.95 10.50 60.14
C VAL A 197 20.93 10.02 61.58
N SER A 198 20.06 9.05 61.92
CA SER A 198 20.13 8.39 63.23
C SER A 198 21.27 7.38 63.26
N ARG A 199 22.14 7.43 64.27
CA ARG A 199 23.25 6.51 64.42
C ARG A 199 23.39 6.01 65.86
N GLU A 200 23.43 4.69 66.02
CA GLU A 200 23.77 4.06 67.29
C GLU A 200 25.28 4.26 67.58
N LEU A 201 25.59 4.84 68.74
CA LEU A 201 26.94 4.93 69.28
C LEU A 201 27.33 3.60 69.93
N ALA A 202 28.64 3.35 70.07
CA ALA A 202 29.17 2.15 70.75
C ALA A 202 28.69 1.95 72.21
N ASP A 203 28.07 2.97 72.82
CA ASP A 203 27.41 2.92 74.13
C ASP A 203 25.98 2.31 74.09
N GLY A 204 25.47 1.91 72.92
CA GLY A 204 24.07 1.49 72.73
C GLY A 204 23.08 2.66 72.81
N ARG A 205 23.48 3.83 72.28
CA ARG A 205 22.69 5.07 72.30
C ARG A 205 22.48 5.60 70.90
N ASP A 206 21.25 5.67 70.43
CA ASP A 206 20.88 6.41 69.22
C ASP A 206 21.12 7.90 69.41
N VAL A 207 21.83 8.51 68.46
CA VAL A 207 22.02 9.95 68.34
C VAL A 207 21.77 10.34 66.90
N MET A 208 20.89 11.33 66.70
CA MET A 208 20.68 11.93 65.38
C MET A 208 21.85 12.87 65.08
N VAL A 209 22.71 12.49 64.14
CA VAL A 209 23.91 13.24 63.73
C VAL A 209 23.60 14.12 62.52
N SER A 210 24.12 15.35 62.53
CA SER A 210 24.02 16.25 61.38
C SER A 210 25.11 15.86 60.38
N VAL A 211 24.73 15.48 59.16
CA VAL A 211 25.64 15.09 58.08
C VAL A 211 25.65 16.16 57.00
N LEU A 212 26.82 16.68 56.66
CA LEU A 212 27.00 17.65 55.57
C LEU A 212 27.76 17.02 54.40
N TYR A 213 27.06 16.80 53.30
CA TYR A 213 27.59 16.26 52.05
C TYR A 213 28.17 17.38 51.19
N TRP A 214 29.39 17.16 50.69
CA TRP A 214 30.07 18.03 49.72
C TRP A 214 30.02 17.36 48.35
N GLY A 215 28.84 17.41 47.72
CA GLY A 215 28.51 16.55 46.59
C GLY A 215 28.74 15.07 46.90
N LEU A 216 29.17 14.31 45.88
CA LEU A 216 29.40 12.87 46.00
C LEU A 216 30.83 12.52 46.44
N ALA A 217 31.71 13.51 46.62
CA ALA A 217 33.13 13.25 46.91
C ALA A 217 33.35 12.84 48.38
N ARG A 218 32.75 13.59 49.31
CA ARG A 218 33.05 13.58 50.75
C ARG A 218 31.87 14.12 51.56
N ALA A 219 31.74 13.70 52.81
CA ALA A 219 30.83 14.32 53.77
C ALA A 219 31.49 14.39 55.16
N TYR A 220 31.00 15.28 56.00
CA TYR A 220 31.42 15.40 57.39
C TYR A 220 30.19 15.37 58.29
N ALA A 221 30.24 14.59 59.38
CA ALA A 221 29.15 14.50 60.34
C ALA A 221 29.59 14.86 61.75
N VAL A 222 28.65 15.33 62.56
CA VAL A 222 28.85 15.68 63.96
C VAL A 222 27.61 15.36 64.79
N ASP A 223 27.81 15.01 66.06
CA ASP A 223 26.71 14.87 67.03
C ASP A 223 26.14 16.25 67.46
N PRO A 224 24.92 16.32 68.01
CA PRO A 224 24.30 17.58 68.44
C PRO A 224 25.02 18.33 69.56
N GLN A 225 26.01 17.73 70.24
CA GLN A 225 26.79 18.37 71.30
C GLN A 225 28.21 18.78 70.84
N GLY A 226 28.62 18.47 69.61
CA GLY A 226 29.99 18.75 69.14
C GLY A 226 31.07 18.03 69.94
N THR A 227 30.80 16.78 70.31
CA THR A 227 31.67 15.87 71.09
C THR A 227 32.31 14.78 70.24
N ILE A 228 31.70 14.39 69.11
CA ILE A 228 32.22 13.36 68.19
C ILE A 228 31.96 13.81 66.75
N ALA A 229 32.95 13.62 65.87
CA ALA A 229 32.85 13.97 64.46
C ALA A 229 33.46 12.90 63.54
N TRP A 230 32.95 12.83 62.31
CA TRP A 230 33.28 11.82 61.32
C TRP A 230 33.59 12.41 59.94
N GLU A 231 34.51 11.77 59.22
CA GLU A 231 34.72 11.93 57.77
C GLU A 231 34.09 10.73 57.07
N LEU A 232 33.08 10.97 56.22
CA LEU A 232 32.47 9.94 55.37
C LEU A 232 33.01 10.05 53.94
N LYS A 233 33.13 8.91 53.27
CA LYS A 233 33.54 8.80 51.86
C LYS A 233 32.67 7.77 51.16
N PRO A 234 32.38 7.93 49.86
CA PRO A 234 31.76 6.87 49.08
C PRO A 234 32.69 5.65 49.01
N GLY A 235 32.12 4.45 49.15
CA GLY A 235 32.80 3.16 49.07
C GLY A 235 32.11 2.22 48.08
N LEU A 236 32.52 0.95 48.06
CA LEU A 236 31.97 -0.06 47.14
C LEU A 236 30.58 -0.59 47.54
N GLU A 237 30.16 -0.35 48.78
CA GLU A 237 28.91 -0.87 49.38
C GLU A 237 28.19 0.25 50.18
N GLY A 238 28.32 1.51 49.75
CA GLY A 238 27.80 2.68 50.47
C GLY A 238 28.89 3.52 51.15
N TRP A 239 28.48 4.44 52.02
CA TRP A 239 29.35 5.48 52.58
C TRP A 239 30.10 5.03 53.85
N VAL A 240 31.43 5.05 53.80
CA VAL A 240 32.32 4.57 54.86
C VAL A 240 32.67 5.68 55.85
N TRP A 241 32.14 5.55 57.06
CA TRP A 241 32.36 6.47 58.18
C TRP A 241 33.72 6.25 58.84
N HIS A 242 34.47 7.33 59.09
CA HIS A 242 35.74 7.30 59.82
C HIS A 242 35.73 8.34 60.94
N ASP A 243 36.09 7.96 62.17
CA ASP A 243 36.18 8.89 63.31
C ASP A 243 37.31 9.92 63.09
N ARG A 244 37.04 11.19 63.43
CA ARG A 244 38.00 12.31 63.31
C ARG A 244 38.00 13.19 64.56
N PRO A 245 38.41 12.66 65.72
CA PRO A 245 38.41 13.42 66.98
C PRO A 245 39.26 14.70 66.89
N GLU A 246 40.34 14.67 66.13
CA GLU A 246 41.21 15.83 65.89
C GLU A 246 40.58 16.97 65.05
N TYR A 247 39.37 16.80 64.49
CA TYR A 247 38.65 17.80 63.69
C TYR A 247 37.25 18.16 64.21
N ILE A 248 36.88 17.74 65.42
CA ILE A 248 35.53 17.93 65.97
C ILE A 248 35.07 19.38 65.91
N GLN A 249 35.89 20.33 66.38
CA GLN A 249 35.50 21.75 66.39
C GLN A 249 35.30 22.27 64.97
N GLN A 250 36.23 22.02 64.04
CA GLN A 250 36.18 22.55 62.68
C GLN A 250 34.96 22.02 61.92
N ILE A 251 34.61 20.74 62.10
CA ILE A 251 33.42 20.13 61.50
C ILE A 251 32.14 20.70 62.14
N HIS A 252 32.08 20.82 63.48
CA HIS A 252 30.94 21.40 64.19
C HIS A 252 30.69 22.86 63.78
N GLU A 253 31.73 23.68 63.69
CA GLU A 253 31.62 25.08 63.25
C GLU A 253 31.19 25.19 61.78
N LEU A 254 31.65 24.28 60.90
CA LEU A 254 31.24 24.25 59.49
C LEU A 254 29.74 23.91 59.34
N VAL A 255 29.23 22.93 60.11
CA VAL A 255 27.79 22.60 60.18
C VAL A 255 26.97 23.80 60.69
N GLN A 256 27.42 24.49 61.74
CA GLN A 256 26.75 25.70 62.26
C GLN A 256 26.70 26.86 61.25
N ILE A 257 27.71 26.99 60.39
CA ILE A 257 27.78 28.02 59.33
C ILE A 257 26.80 27.68 58.20
N HIS A 258 26.72 26.42 57.77
CA HIS A 258 25.75 25.99 56.75
C HIS A 258 24.31 26.15 57.24
N GLY A 259 24.03 25.73 58.47
CA GLY A 259 22.76 25.96 59.18
C GLY A 259 22.51 27.42 59.61
N GLN A 260 23.25 28.40 59.06
CA GLN A 260 23.11 29.86 59.27
C GLN A 260 23.10 30.33 60.74
N THR A 261 23.49 29.46 61.68
CA THR A 261 23.47 29.70 63.13
C THR A 261 24.69 30.49 63.58
N ARG A 262 25.69 30.64 62.70
CA ARG A 262 26.95 31.35 62.94
C ARG A 262 27.37 32.13 61.68
N PRO A 263 27.97 33.34 61.80
CA PRO A 263 28.47 34.08 60.64
C PRO A 263 29.56 33.31 59.88
N PRO A 264 29.71 33.52 58.55
CA PRO A 264 30.70 32.82 57.73
C PRO A 264 32.13 32.97 58.25
N SER A 265 32.85 31.86 58.34
CA SER A 265 34.28 31.80 58.66
C SER A 265 34.95 30.65 57.91
N ILE A 266 36.27 30.74 57.73
CA ILE A 266 37.05 29.72 57.01
C ILE A 266 37.43 28.62 58.00
N GLN A 267 37.03 27.37 57.70
CA GLN A 267 37.28 26.19 58.52
C GLN A 267 38.15 25.18 57.78
N SER A 268 39.17 24.64 58.44
CA SER A 268 40.10 23.67 57.88
C SER A 268 39.69 22.24 58.26
N VAL A 269 38.91 21.60 57.39
CA VAL A 269 38.50 20.18 57.50
C VAL A 269 39.48 19.23 56.79
N PRO A 270 39.56 17.94 57.19
CA PRO A 270 40.56 17.03 56.64
C PRO A 270 40.27 16.72 55.17
N GLY A 271 41.11 17.22 54.26
CA GLY A 271 40.99 17.01 52.82
C GLY A 271 42.16 16.24 52.23
N LYS A 272 41.91 15.02 51.74
CA LYS A 272 42.76 14.40 50.70
C LYS A 272 42.08 14.58 49.34
N VAL A 273 42.70 15.37 48.49
CA VAL A 273 42.37 15.49 47.05
C VAL A 273 43.14 14.39 46.31
N PHE A 274 42.45 13.55 45.56
CA PHE A 274 43.09 12.55 44.70
C PHE A 274 43.57 13.24 43.41
N HIS A 275 44.89 13.43 43.27
CA HIS A 275 45.50 14.05 42.09
C HIS A 275 45.79 12.99 41.01
N GLU A 276 44.77 12.25 40.59
CA GLU A 276 44.86 11.23 39.52
C GLU A 276 44.20 11.70 38.21
N LEU A 277 44.50 12.95 37.83
CA LEU A 277 44.37 13.42 36.45
C LEU A 277 45.77 13.75 35.93
N GLY A 278 46.49 12.67 35.60
CA GLY A 278 47.90 12.70 35.20
C GLY A 278 48.35 11.35 34.67
N GLY A 279 47.60 10.77 33.74
CA GLY A 279 48.00 9.54 33.05
C GLY A 279 49.35 9.73 32.34
N GLU A 280 50.24 8.77 32.48
CA GLU A 280 51.49 8.73 31.71
C GLU A 280 51.25 8.49 30.22
N LYS A 281 52.32 8.66 29.44
CA LYS A 281 52.31 8.74 27.96
C LYS A 281 52.18 7.39 27.27
#